data_AF-A0AAV4ABY7-F1
#
_entry.id   AF-A0AAV4ABY7-F1
#
_cell.length_a   1.000
_cell.length_b   1.000
_cell.length_c   1.000
_cell.angle_alpha   90.00
_cell.angle_beta   90.00
_cell.angle_gamma   90.00
#
_symmetry.space_group_name_H-M   'P 1'
#
loop_
_entity.id
_entity.type
_entity.pdbx_description
1 polymer ?
#
loop_
_entity_poly.entity_id
_entity_poly.type
_entity_poly.pdbx_seq_one_letter_code
_entity_poly.pdbx_strand_id
1 'polypeptide(L)'
;MSVGGQEHELCVSAFMSVHSIGKKRLTCLKQSKNHPTPPLDQRGLHGKQPCTPEDLKIKIRQHIRSFPTITSHYSRQINPNKRYLHPNLNIKRMWLLYLGQNEPEEKNKYCTGKKADMRPKVHYSLYKGLFFSEFNLGFGRPKSDTCLNCDRIHTQLNNSDSSEELKSKLSNEKDLHLRKALSAYNLLSALSSRPLVFSVQVSWIVYTRTSMHPGDPSMAAGKTVKMSSECFLHQLVQNIFSYTSRTYQYFCLGHACLTY
;
A
#
# COMPACT_ATOMS: atom_id res chain seq x y z
N MET A 1 24.48 54.12 15.32
CA MET A 1 24.71 52.95 16.21
C MET A 1 24.89 53.50 17.61
N SER A 2 24.26 52.91 18.64
CA SER A 2 24.40 53.40 20.00
C SER A 2 25.46 52.58 20.75
N VAL A 3 26.46 53.24 21.31
CA VAL A 3 27.49 52.64 22.18
C VAL A 3 27.60 53.52 23.42
N GLY A 4 27.41 52.94 24.61
CA GLY A 4 27.47 53.71 25.86
C GLY A 4 26.42 54.83 25.99
N GLY A 5 25.27 54.69 25.32
CA GLY A 5 24.19 55.70 25.36
C GLY A 5 24.34 56.87 24.39
N GLN A 6 25.42 56.92 23.60
CA GLN A 6 25.62 57.94 22.55
C GLN A 6 25.34 57.36 21.16
N GLU A 7 24.68 58.12 20.30
CA GLU A 7 24.42 57.73 18.91
C GLU A 7 25.54 58.20 17.97
N HIS A 8 26.14 57.27 17.24
CA HIS A 8 27.18 57.55 16.24
C HIS A 8 26.68 57.29 14.82
N GLU A 9 26.98 58.22 13.91
CA GLU A 9 26.79 58.05 12.47
C GLU A 9 27.89 57.16 11.88
N LEU A 10 27.51 56.26 10.97
CA LEU A 10 28.42 55.28 10.36
C LEU A 10 28.30 55.30 8.85
N CYS A 11 29.43 55.07 8.18
CA CYS A 11 29.45 54.85 6.74
C CYS A 11 28.79 53.50 6.39
N VAL A 12 27.74 53.54 5.56
CA VAL A 12 26.92 52.37 5.22
C VAL A 12 27.72 51.29 4.49
N SER A 13 28.64 51.68 3.59
CA SER A 13 29.47 50.74 2.85
C SER A 13 30.50 50.04 3.75
N ALA A 14 31.13 50.79 4.65
CA ALA A 14 32.06 50.24 5.64
C ALA A 14 31.34 49.26 6.58
N PHE A 15 30.16 49.63 7.09
CA PHE A 15 29.34 48.76 7.95
C PHE A 15 28.97 47.44 7.26
N MET A 16 28.55 47.51 5.99
CA MET A 16 28.23 46.33 5.19
C MET A 16 29.45 45.44 4.97
N SER A 17 30.63 46.03 4.71
CA SER A 17 31.88 45.29 4.49
C SER A 17 32.39 44.63 5.76
N VAL A 18 32.48 45.37 6.86
CA VAL A 18 32.98 44.87 8.16
C VAL A 18 32.12 43.74 8.71
N HIS A 19 30.79 43.87 8.61
CA HIS A 19 29.88 42.84 9.12
C HIS A 19 29.46 41.81 8.06
N SER A 20 29.95 41.93 6.82
CA SER A 20 29.54 41.09 5.68
C SER A 20 28.01 41.00 5.52
N ILE A 21 27.30 42.11 5.75
CA ILE A 21 25.84 42.18 5.66
C ILE A 21 25.46 42.75 4.30
N GLY A 22 24.69 41.99 3.52
CA GLY A 22 24.15 42.45 2.24
C GLY A 22 23.14 43.59 2.40
N LYS A 23 23.09 44.49 1.40
CA LYS A 23 22.23 45.70 1.40
C LYS A 23 20.76 45.42 1.73
N LYS A 24 20.20 44.34 1.17
CA LYS A 24 18.80 43.92 1.41
C LYS A 24 18.52 43.60 2.88
N ARG A 25 19.44 42.90 3.54
CA ARG A 25 19.31 42.55 4.96
C ARG A 25 19.40 43.80 5.83
N LEU A 26 20.29 44.73 5.49
CA LEU A 26 20.39 46.01 6.18
C LEU A 26 19.11 46.86 6.03
N THR A 27 18.50 46.90 4.84
CA THR A 27 17.23 47.61 4.63
C THR A 27 16.06 46.99 5.39
N CYS A 28 15.97 45.66 5.46
CA CYS A 28 14.94 44.98 6.26
C CYS A 28 15.11 45.28 7.76
N LEU A 29 16.36 45.28 8.27
CA LEU A 29 16.65 45.62 9.66
C LEU A 29 16.31 47.08 10.00
N LYS A 30 16.50 48.00 9.05
CA LYS A 30 16.06 49.40 9.22
C LYS A 30 14.54 49.51 9.30
N GLN A 31 13.80 48.78 8.48
CA GLN A 31 12.33 48.76 8.49
C GLN A 31 11.77 48.14 9.79
N SER A 32 12.45 47.16 10.37
CA SER A 32 12.07 46.58 11.66
C SER A 32 12.38 47.45 12.87
N LYS A 33 13.09 48.58 12.73
CA LYS A 33 13.41 49.50 13.85
C LYS A 33 12.14 50.09 14.51
N ASN A 34 11.03 50.13 13.78
CA ASN A 34 9.74 50.61 14.27
C ASN A 34 8.99 49.58 15.13
N HIS A 35 9.49 48.35 15.23
CA HIS A 35 8.93 47.31 16.08
C HIS A 35 9.92 46.97 17.21
N PRO A 36 9.48 46.90 18.47
CA PRO A 36 10.34 46.57 19.60
C PRO A 36 10.90 45.14 19.53
N THR A 37 10.29 44.27 18.71
CA THR A 37 10.72 42.90 18.45
C THR A 37 10.81 42.63 16.95
N PRO A 38 11.71 41.73 16.50
CA PRO A 38 11.72 41.27 15.13
C PRO A 38 10.36 40.68 14.72
N PRO A 39 9.87 40.92 13.49
CA PRO A 39 8.63 40.30 13.03
C PRO A 39 8.75 38.78 13.09
N LEU A 40 7.67 38.12 13.52
CA LEU A 40 7.60 36.66 13.59
C LEU A 40 7.84 36.06 12.20
N ASP A 41 8.63 34.97 12.15
CA ASP A 41 8.86 34.24 10.91
C ASP A 41 7.55 33.63 10.42
N GLN A 42 7.09 34.06 9.25
CA GLN A 42 5.88 33.57 8.60
C GLN A 42 6.15 32.54 7.50
N ARG A 43 7.40 32.07 7.36
CA ARG A 43 7.72 30.97 6.43
C ARG A 43 6.94 29.71 6.81
N GLY A 44 6.42 29.01 5.80
CA GLY A 44 5.67 27.76 6.01
C GLY A 44 4.24 27.92 6.53
N LEU A 45 3.74 29.15 6.74
CA LEU A 45 2.33 29.37 7.08
C LEU A 45 1.44 29.22 5.83
N HIS A 46 0.83 28.05 5.68
CA HIS A 46 -0.11 27.72 4.60
C HIS A 46 -1.56 28.10 5.00
N GLY A 47 -1.86 29.39 5.10
CA GLY A 47 -3.20 29.88 5.52
C GLY A 47 -4.01 30.61 4.45
N LYS A 48 -3.37 31.04 3.36
CA LYS A 48 -4.00 31.87 2.30
C LYS A 48 -4.34 31.09 1.03
N GLN A 49 -4.14 29.78 1.03
CA GLN A 49 -4.50 28.99 -0.14
C GLN A 49 -6.03 28.91 -0.23
N PRO A 50 -6.62 29.19 -1.40
CA PRO A 50 -8.06 29.07 -1.57
C PRO A 50 -8.49 27.64 -1.28
N CYS A 51 -9.27 27.46 -0.22
CA CYS A 51 -9.90 26.17 0.08
C CYS A 51 -10.99 25.92 -0.95
N THR A 52 -11.10 24.68 -1.44
CA THR A 52 -12.20 24.32 -2.33
C THR A 52 -13.54 24.55 -1.59
N PRO A 53 -14.49 25.29 -2.19
CA PRO A 53 -15.77 25.58 -1.54
C PRO A 53 -16.52 24.28 -1.22
N GLU A 54 -17.16 24.24 -0.06
CA GLU A 54 -17.80 23.02 0.45
C GLU A 54 -18.97 22.56 -0.43
N ASP A 55 -19.72 23.50 -1.01
CA ASP A 55 -20.80 23.21 -1.96
C ASP A 55 -20.34 22.35 -3.13
N LEU A 56 -19.11 22.59 -3.61
CA LEU A 56 -18.53 21.82 -4.71
C LEU A 56 -18.23 20.39 -4.27
N LYS A 57 -17.70 20.21 -3.05
CA LYS A 57 -17.47 18.87 -2.47
C LYS A 57 -18.78 18.12 -2.28
N ILE A 58 -19.83 18.79 -1.82
CA ILE A 58 -21.18 18.19 -1.69
C ILE A 58 -21.68 17.66 -3.04
N LYS A 59 -21.57 18.46 -4.11
CA LYS A 59 -21.93 18.02 -5.48
C LYS A 59 -21.12 16.81 -5.93
N ILE A 60 -19.82 16.78 -5.65
CA ILE A 60 -18.95 15.64 -5.98
C ILE A 60 -19.40 14.39 -5.22
N ARG A 61 -19.70 14.50 -3.92
CA ARG A 61 -20.18 13.37 -3.10
C ARG A 61 -21.51 12.84 -3.60
N GLN A 62 -22.46 13.72 -3.91
CA GLN A 62 -23.75 13.35 -4.50
C GLN A 62 -23.56 12.60 -5.81
N HIS A 63 -22.68 13.08 -6.68
CA HIS A 63 -22.36 12.40 -7.94
C HIS A 63 -21.69 11.04 -7.71
N ILE A 64 -20.79 10.88 -6.75
CA ILE A 64 -20.20 9.55 -6.45
C ILE A 64 -21.27 8.58 -5.93
N ARG A 65 -22.22 9.06 -5.12
CA ARG A 65 -23.32 8.25 -4.56
C ARG A 65 -24.38 7.84 -5.58
N SER A 66 -24.50 8.54 -6.71
CA SER A 66 -25.50 8.23 -7.73
C SER A 66 -25.16 6.97 -8.54
N PHE A 67 -23.91 6.51 -8.53
CA PHE A 67 -23.53 5.31 -9.24
C PHE A 67 -24.10 4.04 -8.57
N PRO A 68 -24.65 3.09 -9.36
CA PRO A 68 -25.10 1.82 -8.82
C PRO A 68 -23.91 1.04 -8.25
N THR A 69 -24.09 0.51 -7.05
CA THR A 69 -23.08 -0.28 -6.34
C THR A 69 -23.61 -1.67 -6.01
N ILE A 70 -22.71 -2.64 -6.03
CA ILE A 70 -23.02 -4.04 -5.72
C ILE A 70 -22.20 -4.44 -4.50
N THR A 71 -22.82 -5.16 -3.56
CA THR A 71 -22.14 -5.79 -2.43
C THR A 71 -21.76 -7.23 -2.78
N SER A 72 -20.53 -7.62 -2.48
CA SER A 72 -20.05 -8.98 -2.71
C SER A 72 -20.87 -9.99 -1.92
N HIS A 73 -21.39 -11.04 -2.56
CA HIS A 73 -22.24 -12.02 -1.89
C HIS A 73 -21.50 -12.77 -0.76
N TYR A 74 -20.30 -13.26 -1.05
CA TYR A 74 -19.52 -14.10 -0.15
C TYR A 74 -18.81 -13.34 0.98
N SER A 75 -18.36 -12.10 0.71
CA SER A 75 -17.64 -11.30 1.72
C SER A 75 -18.52 -10.26 2.41
N ARG A 76 -19.85 -10.37 2.31
CA ARG A 76 -20.79 -9.52 3.06
C ARG A 76 -20.58 -9.62 4.57
N GLN A 77 -20.30 -10.81 5.09
CA GLN A 77 -20.04 -11.00 6.52
C GLN A 77 -18.66 -10.48 6.95
N ILE A 78 -17.66 -10.57 6.07
CA ILE A 78 -16.28 -10.17 6.37
C ILE A 78 -16.08 -8.66 6.17
N ASN A 79 -16.70 -8.08 5.14
CA ASN A 79 -16.55 -6.68 4.73
C ASN A 79 -17.93 -6.05 4.44
N PRO A 80 -18.81 -5.88 5.45
CA PRO A 80 -20.18 -5.42 5.26
C PRO A 80 -20.28 -4.02 4.63
N ASN A 81 -19.28 -3.17 4.89
CA ASN A 81 -19.23 -1.79 4.41
C ASN A 81 -18.58 -1.62 3.03
N LYS A 82 -17.96 -2.67 2.48
CA LYS A 82 -17.29 -2.59 1.16
C LYS A 82 -18.32 -2.78 0.06
N ARG A 83 -18.37 -1.82 -0.88
CA ARG A 83 -19.18 -1.94 -2.10
C ARG A 83 -18.32 -1.83 -3.35
N TYR A 84 -18.85 -2.35 -4.44
CA TYR A 84 -18.15 -2.42 -5.72
C TYR A 84 -18.95 -1.72 -6.80
N LEU A 85 -18.25 -0.86 -7.54
CA LEU A 85 -18.72 -0.26 -8.77
C LEU A 85 -18.53 -1.24 -9.94
N HIS A 86 -19.25 -0.97 -11.03
CA HIS A 86 -19.13 -1.73 -12.26
C HIS A 86 -17.67 -1.80 -12.76
N PRO A 87 -17.16 -2.94 -13.26
CA PRO A 87 -15.76 -3.10 -13.67
C PRO A 87 -15.33 -2.18 -14.82
N ASN A 88 -16.28 -1.76 -15.68
CA ASN A 88 -15.99 -0.82 -16.76
C ASN A 88 -15.93 0.65 -16.29
N LEU A 89 -16.29 0.94 -15.04
CA LEU A 89 -16.09 2.28 -14.47
C LEU A 89 -14.67 2.40 -13.94
N ASN A 90 -14.15 3.62 -14.01
CA ASN A 90 -12.94 4.01 -13.31
C ASN A 90 -13.10 5.46 -12.84
N ILE A 91 -12.29 5.90 -11.89
CA ILE A 91 -12.41 7.24 -11.29
C ILE A 91 -12.35 8.33 -12.37
N LYS A 92 -11.52 8.13 -13.40
CA LYS A 92 -11.37 9.08 -14.50
C LYS A 92 -12.65 9.18 -15.34
N ARG A 93 -13.29 8.06 -15.67
CA ARG A 93 -14.58 7.98 -16.36
C ARG A 93 -15.68 8.61 -15.52
N MET A 94 -15.70 8.34 -14.22
CA MET A 94 -16.65 8.99 -13.30
C MET A 94 -16.47 10.51 -13.30
N TRP A 95 -15.24 11.01 -13.20
CA TRP A 95 -14.97 12.45 -13.30
C TRP A 95 -15.39 13.03 -14.65
N LEU A 96 -15.16 12.34 -15.77
CA LEU A 96 -15.64 12.77 -17.09
C LEU A 96 -17.17 12.79 -17.20
N LEU A 97 -17.87 11.87 -16.52
CA LEU A 97 -19.33 11.89 -16.42
C LEU A 97 -19.80 13.09 -15.59
N TYR A 98 -19.12 13.38 -14.48
CA TYR A 98 -19.39 14.58 -13.67
C TYR A 98 -19.27 15.85 -14.50
N LEU A 99 -18.19 15.99 -15.26
CA LEU A 99 -18.00 17.12 -16.16
C LEU A 99 -19.08 17.16 -17.23
N GLY A 100 -19.48 16.01 -17.79
CA GLY A 100 -20.56 15.99 -18.77
C GLY A 100 -21.89 16.51 -18.26
N GLN A 101 -22.18 16.32 -16.97
CA GLN A 101 -23.41 16.79 -16.34
C GLN A 101 -23.35 18.26 -15.91
N ASN A 102 -22.18 18.73 -15.45
CA ASN A 102 -22.06 20.04 -14.80
C ASN A 102 -21.27 21.09 -15.60
N GLU A 103 -20.36 20.64 -16.48
CA GLU A 103 -19.38 21.46 -17.22
C GLU A 103 -19.14 20.85 -18.64
N PRO A 104 -20.18 20.77 -19.50
CA PRO A 104 -20.11 20.01 -20.76
C PRO A 104 -19.07 20.55 -21.74
N GLU A 105 -18.81 21.86 -21.74
CA GLU A 105 -17.77 22.50 -22.54
C GLU A 105 -16.37 21.94 -22.22
N GLU A 106 -16.08 21.77 -20.93
CA GLU A 106 -14.80 21.23 -20.46
C GLU A 106 -14.65 19.75 -20.83
N LYS A 107 -15.73 18.97 -20.77
CA LYS A 107 -15.74 17.60 -21.28
C LYS A 107 -15.47 17.55 -22.78
N ASN A 108 -16.08 18.44 -23.56
CA ASN A 108 -15.86 18.50 -25.01
C ASN A 108 -14.41 18.85 -25.36
N LYS A 109 -13.78 19.78 -24.64
CA LYS A 109 -12.34 20.06 -24.76
C LYS A 109 -11.49 18.82 -24.47
N TYR A 110 -11.83 18.06 -23.43
CA TYR A 110 -11.14 16.80 -23.13
C TYR A 110 -11.26 15.78 -24.29
N CYS A 111 -12.46 15.60 -24.83
CA CYS A 111 -12.73 14.65 -25.93
C CYS A 111 -12.06 15.06 -27.25
N THR A 112 -11.98 16.36 -27.55
CA THR A 112 -11.35 16.91 -28.76
C THR A 112 -9.83 17.05 -28.66
N GLY A 113 -9.23 16.61 -27.55
CA GLY A 113 -7.78 16.66 -27.34
C GLY A 113 -7.24 18.01 -26.86
N LYS A 114 -8.09 19.03 -26.70
CA LYS A 114 -7.74 20.40 -26.25
C LYS A 114 -7.58 20.49 -24.73
N LYS A 115 -6.78 19.60 -24.13
CA LYS A 115 -6.62 19.51 -22.66
C LYS A 115 -5.90 20.72 -22.06
N ALA A 116 -5.03 21.39 -22.81
CA ALA A 116 -4.28 22.55 -22.34
C ALA A 116 -5.20 23.75 -22.02
N ASP A 117 -6.28 23.89 -22.79
CA ASP A 117 -7.28 24.97 -22.69
C ASP A 117 -8.37 24.69 -21.65
N MET A 118 -8.29 23.52 -21.00
CA MET A 118 -9.25 23.07 -20.02
C MET A 118 -9.04 23.83 -18.70
N ARG A 119 -10.12 24.36 -18.13
CA ARG A 119 -10.13 25.05 -16.84
C ARG A 119 -11.37 24.61 -16.06
N PRO A 120 -11.45 23.32 -15.67
CA PRO A 120 -12.62 22.81 -14.98
C PRO A 120 -12.68 23.34 -13.56
N LYS A 121 -13.88 23.65 -13.07
CA LYS A 121 -14.10 24.03 -11.66
C LYS A 121 -13.74 22.86 -10.74
N VAL A 122 -14.06 21.63 -11.15
CA VAL A 122 -13.64 20.41 -10.46
C VAL A 122 -12.49 19.73 -11.18
N HIS A 123 -11.29 19.88 -10.64
CA HIS A 123 -10.12 19.17 -11.16
C HIS A 123 -10.13 17.68 -10.78
N TYR A 124 -9.53 16.83 -11.62
CA TYR A 124 -9.46 15.38 -11.40
C TYR A 124 -8.83 15.02 -10.05
N SER A 125 -7.80 15.76 -9.61
CA SER A 125 -7.12 15.51 -8.33
C SER A 125 -8.05 15.66 -7.13
N LEU A 126 -8.92 16.68 -7.14
CA LEU A 126 -9.91 16.91 -6.08
C LEU A 126 -10.94 15.78 -6.06
N TYR A 127 -11.49 15.43 -7.23
CA TYR A 127 -12.46 14.35 -7.37
C TYR A 127 -11.89 13.00 -6.90
N LYS A 128 -10.66 12.69 -7.33
CA LYS A 128 -9.91 11.49 -6.93
C LYS A 128 -9.64 11.46 -5.41
N GLY A 129 -9.23 12.60 -4.85
CA GLY A 129 -8.96 12.73 -3.42
C GLY A 129 -10.20 12.39 -2.59
N LEU A 130 -11.33 13.04 -2.89
CA LEU A 130 -12.60 12.78 -2.21
C LEU A 130 -13.05 11.33 -2.35
N PHE A 131 -12.89 10.72 -3.53
CA PHE A 131 -13.22 9.32 -3.75
C PHE A 131 -12.45 8.39 -2.80
N PHE A 132 -11.13 8.57 -2.68
CA PHE A 132 -10.32 7.69 -1.83
C PHE A 132 -10.45 7.97 -0.34
N SER A 133 -10.65 9.24 0.06
CA SER A 133 -10.72 9.61 1.47
C SER A 133 -12.07 9.28 2.11
N GLU A 134 -13.17 9.41 1.36
CA GLU A 134 -14.52 9.33 1.94
C GLU A 134 -15.30 8.07 1.56
N PHE A 135 -14.88 7.34 0.52
CA PHE A 135 -15.65 6.21 -0.01
C PHE A 135 -14.88 4.89 0.06
N ASN A 136 -15.47 3.90 0.73
CA ASN A 136 -14.98 2.53 0.70
C ASN A 136 -15.54 1.76 -0.53
N LEU A 137 -15.24 2.27 -1.72
CA LEU A 137 -15.67 1.67 -2.99
C LEU A 137 -14.51 0.97 -3.70
N GLY A 138 -14.78 -0.16 -4.35
CA GLY A 138 -13.84 -0.84 -5.25
C GLY A 138 -14.37 -0.89 -6.68
N PHE A 139 -13.50 -1.16 -7.66
CA PHE A 139 -13.91 -1.36 -9.06
C PHE A 139 -13.87 -2.83 -9.42
N GLY A 140 -15.00 -3.35 -9.92
CA GLY A 140 -15.15 -4.77 -10.16
C GLY A 140 -15.20 -5.56 -8.86
N ARG A 141 -16.12 -6.52 -8.77
CA ARG A 141 -16.07 -7.48 -7.67
C ARG A 141 -14.86 -8.41 -7.88
N PRO A 142 -14.19 -8.86 -6.81
CA PRO A 142 -13.32 -10.02 -6.91
C PRO A 142 -14.10 -11.12 -7.63
N LYS A 143 -13.47 -11.78 -8.60
CA LYS A 143 -14.00 -13.03 -9.14
C LYS A 143 -13.99 -14.00 -7.96
N SER A 144 -15.13 -14.12 -7.28
CA SER A 144 -15.32 -15.23 -6.36
C SER A 144 -15.41 -16.46 -7.24
N ASP A 145 -14.47 -17.38 -7.10
CA ASP A 145 -14.64 -18.72 -7.64
C ASP A 145 -15.97 -19.24 -7.09
N THR A 146 -16.95 -19.33 -7.97
CA THR A 146 -18.25 -19.84 -7.59
C THR A 146 -18.12 -21.36 -7.55
N CYS A 147 -18.61 -21.95 -6.47
CA CYS A 147 -18.67 -23.40 -6.40
C CYS A 147 -19.70 -23.88 -7.44
N LEU A 148 -19.27 -24.71 -8.39
CA LEU A 148 -20.15 -25.33 -9.40
C LEU A 148 -21.39 -25.97 -8.78
N ASN A 149 -21.25 -26.58 -7.60
CA ASN A 149 -22.39 -27.19 -6.89
C ASN A 149 -23.40 -26.13 -6.41
N CYS A 150 -22.92 -25.02 -5.85
CA CYS A 150 -23.77 -23.91 -5.43
C CYS A 150 -24.49 -23.26 -6.61
N ASP A 151 -23.81 -23.10 -7.75
CA ASP A 151 -24.38 -22.51 -8.97
C ASP A 151 -25.48 -23.41 -9.56
N ARG A 152 -25.23 -24.73 -9.62
CA ARG A 152 -26.24 -25.72 -10.03
C ARG A 152 -27.49 -25.63 -9.15
N ILE A 153 -27.31 -25.71 -7.83
CA ILE A 153 -28.43 -25.67 -6.88
C ILE A 153 -29.20 -24.35 -6.97
N HIS A 154 -28.51 -23.21 -7.05
CA HIS A 154 -29.14 -21.90 -7.18
C HIS A 154 -29.97 -21.78 -8.46
N THR A 155 -29.46 -22.30 -9.57
CA THR A 155 -30.19 -22.31 -10.85
C THR A 155 -31.45 -23.15 -10.76
N GLN A 156 -31.36 -24.32 -10.12
CA GLN A 156 -32.53 -25.21 -9.93
C GLN A 156 -33.58 -24.60 -8.98
N LEU A 157 -33.17 -23.89 -7.93
CA LEU A 157 -34.08 -23.21 -6.99
C LEU A 157 -34.85 -22.04 -7.62
N ASN A 158 -34.21 -21.32 -8.54
CA ASN A 158 -34.84 -20.17 -9.22
C ASN A 158 -35.72 -20.57 -10.41
N ASN A 159 -35.70 -21.83 -10.81
CA ASN A 159 -36.57 -22.32 -11.87
C ASN A 159 -38.03 -22.39 -11.36
N SER A 160 -38.94 -21.65 -11.99
CA SER A 160 -40.35 -21.55 -11.61
C SER A 160 -41.09 -22.88 -11.65
N ASP A 161 -40.62 -23.82 -12.47
CA ASP A 161 -41.29 -25.10 -12.73
C ASP A 161 -40.90 -26.19 -11.71
N SER A 162 -40.02 -25.86 -10.77
CA SER A 162 -39.58 -26.80 -9.74
C SER A 162 -40.64 -27.01 -8.66
N SER A 163 -40.97 -28.29 -8.40
CA SER A 163 -41.85 -28.69 -7.29
C SER A 163 -41.30 -28.18 -5.94
N GLU A 164 -42.20 -27.78 -5.03
CA GLU A 164 -41.83 -27.34 -3.67
C GLU A 164 -41.01 -28.39 -2.90
N GLU A 165 -41.28 -29.67 -3.14
CA GLU A 165 -40.53 -30.75 -2.52
C GLU A 165 -39.07 -30.80 -3.02
N LEU A 166 -38.85 -30.50 -4.31
CA LEU A 166 -37.52 -30.39 -4.90
C LEU A 166 -36.78 -29.17 -4.36
N LYS A 167 -37.45 -28.02 -4.20
CA LYS A 167 -36.86 -26.82 -3.60
C LYS A 167 -36.41 -27.06 -2.16
N SER A 168 -37.23 -27.76 -1.37
CA SER A 168 -36.87 -28.15 0.01
C SER A 168 -35.63 -29.05 0.04
N LYS A 169 -35.57 -30.09 -0.81
CA LYS A 169 -34.40 -30.98 -0.92
C LYS A 169 -33.13 -30.22 -1.31
N LEU A 170 -33.22 -29.35 -2.31
CA LEU A 170 -32.11 -28.51 -2.78
C LEU A 170 -31.65 -27.51 -1.71
N SER A 171 -32.58 -26.94 -0.93
CA SER A 171 -32.25 -26.05 0.19
C SER A 171 -31.46 -26.79 1.28
N ASN A 172 -31.89 -28.00 1.64
CA ASN A 172 -31.17 -28.86 2.59
C ASN A 172 -29.79 -29.28 2.08
N GLU A 173 -29.69 -29.64 0.80
CA GLU A 173 -28.41 -29.96 0.15
C GLU A 173 -27.44 -28.78 0.20
N LYS A 174 -27.95 -27.57 -0.10
CA LYS A 174 -27.18 -26.33 -0.02
C LYS A 174 -26.68 -26.06 1.39
N ASP A 175 -27.55 -26.20 2.40
CA ASP A 175 -27.17 -25.96 3.80
C ASP A 175 -26.10 -26.96 4.26
N LEU A 176 -26.26 -28.25 3.95
CA LEU A 176 -25.25 -29.27 4.26
C LEU A 176 -23.91 -28.98 3.59
N HIS A 177 -23.92 -28.58 2.31
CA HIS A 177 -22.71 -28.20 1.58
C HIS A 177 -21.99 -27.02 2.25
N LEU A 178 -22.73 -25.97 2.64
CA LEU A 178 -22.16 -24.79 3.31
C LEU A 178 -21.58 -25.15 4.69
N ARG A 179 -22.27 -25.99 5.49
CA ARG A 179 -21.76 -26.44 6.79
C ARG A 179 -20.44 -27.21 6.65
N LYS A 180 -20.33 -28.11 5.65
CA LYS A 180 -19.09 -28.84 5.36
C LYS A 180 -17.95 -27.89 4.98
N ALA A 181 -18.23 -26.92 4.10
CA ALA A 181 -17.25 -25.93 3.67
C ALA A 181 -16.77 -25.05 4.83
N LEU A 182 -17.67 -24.58 5.70
CA LEU A 182 -17.33 -23.81 6.90
C LEU A 182 -16.47 -24.60 7.88
N SER A 183 -16.80 -25.88 8.12
CA SER A 183 -15.99 -26.75 8.98
C SER A 183 -14.56 -26.90 8.45
N ALA A 184 -14.41 -27.18 7.15
CA ALA A 184 -13.10 -27.29 6.51
C ALA A 184 -12.31 -25.96 6.57
N TYR A 185 -12.97 -24.83 6.33
CA TYR A 185 -12.36 -23.51 6.44
C TYR A 185 -11.86 -23.22 7.86
N ASN A 186 -12.68 -23.49 8.87
CA ASN A 186 -12.32 -23.29 10.27
C ASN A 186 -11.12 -24.17 10.67
N LEU A 187 -11.10 -25.43 10.21
CA LEU A 187 -9.97 -26.33 10.43
C LEU A 187 -8.67 -25.78 9.80
N LEU A 188 -8.72 -25.35 8.54
CA LEU A 188 -7.55 -24.76 7.85
C LEU A 188 -7.06 -23.48 8.52
N SER A 189 -7.97 -22.61 8.96
CA SER A 189 -7.64 -21.39 9.70
C SER A 189 -6.95 -21.70 11.04
N ALA A 190 -7.44 -22.71 11.76
CA ALA A 190 -6.84 -23.17 13.01
C ALA A 190 -5.44 -23.80 12.82
N LEU A 191 -5.21 -24.47 11.69
CA LEU A 191 -3.89 -25.03 11.34
C LEU A 191 -2.90 -23.92 10.91
N SER A 192 -3.37 -22.93 10.15
CA SER A 192 -2.58 -21.79 9.69
C SER A 192 -2.04 -20.92 10.83
N SER A 193 -2.70 -20.92 11.99
CA SER A 193 -2.33 -20.09 13.14
C SER A 193 -1.35 -20.76 14.10
N ARG A 194 -0.99 -22.03 13.85
CA ARG A 194 -0.02 -22.76 14.67
C ARG A 194 1.38 -22.67 14.05
N PRO A 195 2.41 -22.21 14.78
CA PRO A 195 3.78 -22.34 14.32
C PRO A 195 4.12 -23.83 14.22
N LEU A 196 4.54 -24.27 13.03
CA LEU A 196 5.08 -25.61 12.82
C LEU A 196 6.42 -25.72 13.56
N VAL A 197 6.38 -26.11 14.83
CA VAL A 197 7.58 -26.47 15.58
C VAL A 197 7.95 -27.90 15.18
N PHE A 198 8.81 -28.02 14.18
CA PHE A 198 9.39 -29.31 13.78
C PHE A 198 10.54 -29.62 14.73
N SER A 199 10.24 -30.29 15.85
CA SER A 199 11.28 -30.79 16.76
C SER A 199 11.98 -32.00 16.12
N VAL A 200 13.09 -31.75 15.42
CA VAL A 200 13.99 -32.83 15.01
C VAL A 200 14.80 -33.26 16.24
N GLN A 201 14.45 -34.39 16.86
CA GLN A 201 15.36 -35.06 17.78
C GLN A 201 16.49 -35.70 16.98
N VAL A 202 17.59 -34.97 16.81
CA VAL A 202 18.83 -35.55 16.29
C VAL A 202 19.50 -36.32 17.43
N SER A 203 19.21 -37.62 17.53
CA SER A 203 19.97 -38.51 18.41
C SER A 203 21.28 -38.89 17.71
N TRP A 204 22.37 -38.26 18.16
CA TRP A 204 23.77 -38.61 17.94
C TRP A 204 24.19 -39.05 16.53
N ILE A 205 24.77 -38.13 15.76
CA ILE A 205 25.56 -38.49 14.57
C ILE A 205 26.93 -38.98 15.06
N VAL A 206 27.16 -40.29 15.02
CA VAL A 206 28.50 -40.88 15.19
C VAL A 206 29.23 -40.73 13.86
N TYR A 207 30.19 -39.80 13.78
CA TYR A 207 31.05 -39.64 12.61
C TYR A 207 32.28 -40.54 12.76
N THR A 208 32.33 -41.66 12.03
CA THR A 208 33.60 -42.37 11.83
C THR A 208 34.24 -41.84 10.55
N ARG A 209 35.41 -41.20 10.70
CA ARG A 209 36.22 -40.75 9.56
C ARG A 209 36.93 -41.96 8.98
N THR A 210 36.38 -42.56 7.93
CA THR A 210 37.10 -43.55 7.12
C THR A 210 37.98 -42.80 6.13
N SER A 211 39.28 -42.67 6.42
CA SER A 211 40.25 -42.15 5.46
C SER A 211 40.51 -43.22 4.40
N MET A 212 39.94 -43.06 3.20
CA MET A 212 40.35 -43.81 2.02
C MET A 212 41.22 -42.90 1.16
N HIS A 213 42.53 -43.12 1.20
CA HIS A 213 43.39 -43.17 0.01
C HIS A 213 44.71 -43.90 0.37
N PRO A 214 45.21 -44.78 -0.51
CA PRO A 214 46.40 -45.61 -0.26
C PRO A 214 47.68 -44.88 -0.66
N GLY A 215 48.67 -44.89 0.23
CA GLY A 215 50.03 -44.42 -0.06
C GLY A 215 50.66 -43.66 1.10
N ASP A 216 51.33 -44.38 1.99
CA ASP A 216 52.65 -44.05 2.58
C ASP A 216 52.82 -44.62 4.01
N PRO A 217 53.95 -45.29 4.32
CA PRO A 217 54.22 -45.87 5.63
C PRO A 217 55.12 -44.95 6.48
N SER A 218 54.59 -44.34 7.53
CA SER A 218 55.34 -44.14 8.79
C SER A 218 54.41 -43.79 9.95
N MET A 219 54.73 -44.34 11.12
CA MET A 219 53.90 -44.33 12.33
C MET A 219 53.82 -42.93 12.98
N ALA A 220 52.66 -42.63 13.58
CA ALA A 220 52.49 -42.44 15.04
C ALA A 220 51.49 -41.32 15.43
N ALA A 221 50.70 -41.64 16.46
CA ALA A 221 49.93 -40.75 17.33
C ALA A 221 48.67 -40.07 16.75
N GLY A 222 47.53 -40.75 16.89
CA GLY A 222 46.22 -40.11 16.84
C GLY A 222 46.06 -39.10 17.98
N LYS A 223 46.01 -37.81 17.64
CA LYS A 223 45.62 -36.75 18.57
C LYS A 223 44.09 -36.73 18.67
N THR A 224 43.55 -37.13 19.82
CA THR A 224 42.19 -36.77 20.23
C THR A 224 42.15 -35.29 20.56
N VAL A 225 41.59 -34.47 19.68
CA VAL A 225 41.28 -33.07 19.99
C VAL A 225 39.92 -33.04 20.68
N LYS A 226 39.90 -32.81 22.00
CA LYS A 226 38.68 -32.41 22.72
C LYS A 226 38.38 -30.95 22.35
N MET A 227 37.43 -30.74 21.44
CA MET A 227 36.81 -29.42 21.24
C MET A 227 35.63 -29.29 22.21
N SER A 228 35.58 -28.19 22.96
CA SER A 228 34.46 -27.91 23.87
C SER A 228 33.17 -27.65 23.08
N SER A 229 32.03 -27.95 23.71
CA SER A 229 30.67 -27.81 23.17
C SER A 229 30.32 -26.39 22.70
N GLU A 230 31.10 -25.39 23.10
CA GLU A 230 30.87 -23.98 22.77
C GLU A 230 31.29 -23.61 21.34
N CYS A 231 32.29 -24.30 20.75
CA CYS A 231 32.71 -24.01 19.37
C CYS A 231 31.75 -24.56 18.31
N PHE A 232 30.95 -25.57 18.63
CA PHE A 232 30.03 -26.20 17.67
C PHE A 232 28.76 -25.35 17.44
N LEU A 233 28.30 -24.65 18.47
CA LEU A 233 27.16 -23.73 18.40
C LEU A 233 27.45 -22.52 17.49
N HIS A 234 28.67 -22.01 17.50
CA HIS A 234 29.02 -20.84 16.69
C HIS A 234 29.05 -21.16 15.18
N GLN A 235 29.45 -22.38 14.78
CA GLN A 235 29.47 -22.78 13.38
C GLN A 235 28.06 -23.10 12.83
N LEU A 236 27.16 -23.57 13.69
CA LEU A 236 25.79 -23.92 13.29
C LEU A 236 24.90 -22.68 13.14
N VAL A 237 25.11 -21.65 13.99
CA VAL A 237 24.44 -20.34 13.84
C VAL A 237 24.88 -19.61 12.57
N GLN A 238 26.15 -19.71 12.19
CA GLN A 238 26.68 -19.13 10.94
C GLN A 238 26.10 -19.79 9.68
N ASN A 239 25.84 -21.10 9.70
CA ASN A 239 25.21 -21.83 8.59
C ASN A 239 23.70 -21.58 8.48
N ILE A 240 23.00 -21.30 9.59
CA ILE A 240 21.57 -20.95 9.56
C ILE A 240 21.37 -19.51 9.04
N PHE A 241 22.25 -18.57 9.40
CA PHE A 241 22.17 -17.16 8.94
C PHE A 241 22.54 -16.97 7.46
N SER A 242 23.36 -17.85 6.89
CA SER A 242 23.75 -17.79 5.47
C SER A 242 22.70 -18.35 4.51
N TYR A 243 21.71 -19.11 5.01
CA TYR A 243 20.63 -19.66 4.18
C TYR A 243 19.39 -18.74 4.07
N THR A 244 19.22 -17.80 4.99
CA THR A 244 18.04 -16.89 5.01
C THR A 244 18.29 -15.54 4.33
N SER A 245 19.54 -15.22 3.97
CA SER A 245 19.89 -13.95 3.32
C SER A 245 20.16 -14.07 1.80
N ARG A 246 19.97 -15.25 1.19
CA ARG A 246 20.24 -15.49 -0.24
C ARG A 246 19.00 -15.56 -1.15
N THR A 247 17.81 -15.16 -0.67
CA THR A 247 16.57 -15.19 -1.47
C THR A 247 15.91 -13.82 -1.72
N TYR A 248 16.51 -12.71 -1.30
CA TYR A 248 15.96 -11.37 -1.56
C TYR A 248 17.03 -10.39 -2.03
N GLN A 249 17.56 -10.57 -3.24
CA GLN A 249 18.22 -9.46 -3.95
C GLN A 249 18.18 -9.67 -5.48
N TYR A 250 17.22 -8.99 -6.11
CA TYR A 250 17.11 -8.47 -7.50
C TYR A 250 17.65 -9.28 -8.70
N PHE A 251 16.88 -9.40 -9.79
CA PHE A 251 16.98 -8.46 -10.93
C PHE A 251 15.95 -8.76 -12.03
N CYS A 252 15.31 -7.69 -12.51
CA CYS A 252 14.58 -7.63 -13.77
C CYS A 252 15.54 -7.65 -14.97
N LEU A 253 14.98 -7.97 -16.15
CA LEU A 253 15.31 -7.50 -17.52
C LEU A 253 15.77 -8.59 -18.49
N GLY A 254 15.09 -8.63 -19.65
CA GLY A 254 15.72 -8.97 -20.92
C GLY A 254 15.08 -10.12 -21.71
N HIS A 255 14.07 -9.82 -22.52
CA HIS A 255 13.74 -10.57 -23.74
C HIS A 255 14.97 -10.66 -24.66
N ALA A 256 15.25 -11.83 -25.25
CA ALA A 256 15.52 -11.97 -26.69
C ALA A 256 15.76 -13.44 -27.12
N CYS A 257 15.20 -13.71 -28.29
CA CYS A 257 15.37 -14.82 -29.22
C CYS A 257 16.85 -15.22 -29.45
N LEU A 258 17.12 -16.52 -29.72
CA LEU A 258 17.85 -16.97 -30.91
C LEU A 258 17.87 -18.50 -30.99
N THR A 259 17.65 -18.93 -32.23
CA THR A 259 17.88 -20.22 -32.87
C THR A 259 19.30 -20.75 -32.69
N TYR A 260 19.46 -22.06 -32.49
CA TYR A 260 19.98 -23.01 -33.49
C TYR A 260 19.54 -24.42 -33.12
#